data_AF-A7SAB4-F1
#
_entry.id   AF-A7SAB4-F1
#
_cell.length_a   1.000
_cell.length_b   1.000
_cell.length_c   1.000
_cell.angle_alpha   90.00
_cell.angle_beta   90.00
_cell.angle_gamma   90.00
#
_symmetry.space_group_name_H-M   'P 1'
#
loop_
_entity.id
_entity.type
_entity.pdbx_description
1 polymer ?
#
loop_
_entity_poly.entity_id
_entity_poly.type
_entity_poly.pdbx_seq_one_letter_code
_entity_poly.pdbx_strand_id
1 'polypeptide(L)'
;METCTGNLCQHGGTCHYLGSGNYKCACTSGFTGANCETNINECASNPCLNGGTCVDGVNKYTCSCVSGYIGTRCETGMLEFDFTCITVKSVVS
;
A
#
# COMPACT_ATOMS: atom_id res chain seq x y z
N MET A 1 31.66 -20.72 7.44
CA MET A 1 30.64 -20.20 8.38
C MET A 1 30.27 -18.82 7.90
N GLU A 2 29.25 -18.72 7.05
CA GLU A 2 28.76 -17.46 6.47
C GLU A 2 27.25 -17.60 6.34
N THR A 3 26.47 -16.69 6.94
CA THR A 3 25.00 -16.78 6.94
C THR A 3 24.36 -15.64 6.17
N CYS A 4 25.18 -14.73 5.65
CA CYS A 4 24.78 -13.63 4.78
C CYS A 4 25.44 -13.76 3.40
N THR A 5 25.55 -14.97 2.87
CA THR A 5 26.06 -15.21 1.53
C THR A 5 24.88 -15.24 0.55
N GLY A 6 24.88 -14.34 -0.45
CA GLY A 6 23.80 -14.21 -1.44
C GLY A 6 22.64 -13.29 -1.04
N ASN A 7 21.59 -13.25 -1.88
CA ASN A 7 20.37 -12.46 -1.64
C ASN A 7 19.35 -13.23 -0.79
N LEU A 8 19.66 -13.45 0.49
CA LEU A 8 18.74 -14.07 1.46
C LEU A 8 17.63 -13.11 1.87
N CYS A 9 17.99 -11.86 2.17
CA CYS A 9 17.02 -10.81 2.48
C CYS A 9 16.50 -10.18 1.18
N GLN A 10 15.24 -10.42 0.85
CA GLN A 10 14.57 -9.92 -0.34
C GLN A 10 14.20 -8.43 -0.21
N HIS A 11 13.76 -7.84 -1.31
CA HIS A 11 13.22 -6.47 -1.37
C HIS A 11 14.13 -5.39 -0.74
N GLY A 12 15.45 -5.57 -0.87
CA GLY A 12 16.45 -4.63 -0.34
C GLY A 12 16.67 -4.72 1.17
N GLY A 13 16.18 -5.78 1.82
CA GLY A 13 16.46 -6.05 3.24
C GLY A 13 17.95 -6.20 3.53
N THR A 14 18.39 -5.78 4.72
CA THR A 14 19.79 -5.88 5.16
C THR A 14 20.01 -7.16 5.95
N CYS A 15 21.02 -7.96 5.58
CA CYS A 15 21.37 -9.17 6.31
C CYS A 15 22.32 -8.87 7.47
N HIS A 16 21.99 -9.39 8.66
CA HIS A 16 22.83 -9.32 9.84
C HIS A 16 23.25 -10.73 10.27
N TYR A 17 24.56 -10.99 10.25
CA TYR A 17 25.16 -12.23 10.76
C TYR A 17 25.09 -12.26 12.29
N LEU A 18 24.54 -13.33 12.88
CA LEU A 18 24.34 -13.43 14.34
C LEU A 18 25.26 -14.46 15.03
N GLY A 19 26.08 -15.21 14.28
CA GLY A 19 26.90 -16.29 14.85
C GLY A 19 26.31 -17.69 14.67
N SER A 20 27.17 -18.72 14.78
CA SER A 20 26.76 -20.13 14.77
C SER A 20 25.86 -20.57 13.62
N GLY A 21 26.04 -20.01 12.41
CA GLY A 21 25.16 -20.37 11.28
C GLY A 21 23.80 -19.67 11.29
N ASN A 22 23.58 -18.66 12.15
CA ASN A 22 22.36 -17.84 12.16
C ASN A 22 22.53 -16.45 11.52
N TYR A 23 21.43 -15.93 11.00
CA TYR A 23 21.29 -14.54 10.52
C TYR A 23 19.92 -13.98 10.90
N LYS A 24 19.77 -12.68 10.72
CA LYS A 24 18.48 -11.99 10.75
C LYS A 24 18.43 -10.95 9.64
N CYS A 25 17.30 -10.86 8.95
CA CYS A 25 17.04 -9.77 8.02
C CYS A 25 16.41 -8.57 8.75
N ALA A 26 16.94 -7.38 8.49
CA ALA A 26 16.26 -6.12 8.75
C ALA A 26 15.51 -5.73 7.48
N CYS A 27 14.19 -5.84 7.51
CA CYS A 27 13.35 -5.57 6.35
C CYS A 27 13.18 -4.06 6.12
N THR A 28 13.09 -3.71 4.84
CA THR A 28 12.63 -2.39 4.41
C THR A 28 11.16 -2.21 4.80
N SER A 29 10.74 -0.96 5.00
CA SER A 29 9.34 -0.65 5.33
C SER A 29 8.40 -1.21 4.27
N GLY A 30 7.29 -1.83 4.70
CA GLY A 30 6.34 -2.51 3.82
C GLY A 30 6.61 -4.01 3.63
N PHE A 31 7.72 -4.56 4.13
CA PHE A 31 8.00 -5.99 4.02
C PHE A 31 8.15 -6.68 5.38
N THR A 32 7.83 -7.96 5.40
CA THR A 32 7.91 -8.84 6.57
C THR A 32 8.29 -10.27 6.15
N GLY A 33 8.42 -11.16 7.13
CA GLY A 33 8.92 -12.53 6.96
C GLY A 33 10.37 -12.67 7.40
N ALA A 34 10.85 -13.91 7.48
CA ALA A 34 12.22 -14.19 7.90
C ALA A 34 13.26 -13.62 6.92
N ASN A 35 12.88 -13.54 5.64
CA ASN A 35 13.69 -13.11 4.53
C ASN A 35 13.13 -11.86 3.85
N CYS A 36 12.22 -11.13 4.49
CA CYS A 36 11.55 -9.96 3.91
C CYS A 36 10.80 -10.27 2.60
N GLU A 37 10.35 -11.52 2.45
CA GLU A 37 9.73 -12.06 1.24
C GLU A 37 8.26 -11.65 1.10
N THR A 38 7.63 -11.22 2.19
CA THR A 38 6.19 -10.93 2.22
C THR A 38 5.97 -9.42 2.19
N ASN A 39 5.27 -8.93 1.17
CA ASN A 39 4.71 -7.58 1.21
C ASN A 39 3.60 -7.52 2.27
N ILE A 40 3.64 -6.52 3.15
CA ILE A 40 2.62 -6.32 4.16
C ILE A 40 1.35 -5.89 3.44
N ASN A 41 0.24 -6.59 3.73
CA ASN A 41 -1.05 -6.24 3.15
C ASN A 41 -1.65 -5.02 3.89
N GLU A 42 -1.47 -3.83 3.32
CA GLU A 42 -2.02 -2.60 3.89
C GLU A 42 -3.55 -2.50 3.74
N CYS A 43 -4.15 -3.34 2.91
CA CYS A 43 -5.60 -3.47 2.76
C CYS A 43 -6.25 -4.37 3.83
N ALA A 44 -5.48 -5.08 4.67
CA ALA A 44 -6.02 -6.05 5.62
C ALA A 44 -7.04 -5.47 6.61
N SER A 45 -6.90 -4.19 6.96
CA SER A 45 -7.81 -3.47 7.85
C SER A 45 -9.03 -2.88 7.13
N ASN A 46 -9.21 -3.16 5.83
CA ASN A 46 -10.25 -2.57 4.96
C ASN A 46 -10.31 -1.03 5.07
N PRO A 47 -9.23 -0.32 4.70
CA PRO A 47 -9.15 1.11 4.94
C PRO A 47 -10.08 1.94 4.05
N CYS A 48 -10.47 1.45 2.87
CA CYS A 48 -11.35 2.13 1.92
C CYS A 48 -12.82 2.04 2.36
N LEU A 49 -13.49 3.17 2.44
CA LEU A 49 -14.87 3.31 2.85
C LEU A 49 -15.82 3.34 1.65
N ASN A 50 -17.12 3.31 1.94
CA ASN A 50 -18.19 3.54 0.96
C ASN A 50 -18.10 2.68 -0.31
N GLY A 51 -17.67 1.43 -0.18
CA GLY A 51 -17.54 0.50 -1.31
C GLY A 51 -16.31 0.73 -2.18
N GLY A 52 -15.37 1.58 -1.76
CA GLY A 52 -14.08 1.75 -2.45
C GLY A 52 -13.27 0.46 -2.48
N THR A 53 -12.62 0.19 -3.61
CA THR A 53 -11.73 -0.98 -3.76
C THR A 53 -10.34 -0.61 -3.27
N CYS A 54 -9.82 -1.37 -2.31
CA CYS A 54 -8.45 -1.21 -1.81
C CYS A 54 -7.47 -1.91 -2.74
N VAL A 55 -6.40 -1.21 -3.09
CA VAL A 55 -5.26 -1.74 -3.84
C VAL A 55 -4.03 -1.69 -2.94
N ASP A 56 -3.52 -2.87 -2.64
CA ASP A 56 -2.30 -3.08 -1.86
C ASP A 56 -1.08 -2.54 -2.61
N GLY A 57 -0.14 -1.96 -1.88
CA GLY A 57 1.10 -1.40 -2.40
C GLY A 57 2.26 -1.76 -1.48
N VAL A 58 3.41 -1.10 -1.66
CA VAL A 58 4.54 -1.30 -0.75
C VAL A 58 4.53 -0.19 0.29
N ASN A 59 4.27 -0.55 1.54
CA ASN A 59 4.17 0.39 2.68
C ASN A 59 3.10 1.46 2.49
N LYS A 60 2.09 1.19 1.66
CA LYS A 60 1.00 2.10 1.32
C LYS A 60 -0.13 1.33 0.64
N TYR A 61 -1.35 1.83 0.81
CA TYR A 61 -2.48 1.41 0.01
C TYR A 61 -3.01 2.57 -0.83
N THR A 62 -3.81 2.27 -1.84
CA THR A 62 -4.63 3.25 -2.57
C THR A 62 -6.07 2.80 -2.63
N CYS A 63 -7.01 3.74 -2.57
CA CYS A 63 -8.43 3.45 -2.71
C CYS A 63 -8.94 3.90 -4.08
N SER A 64 -9.49 2.96 -4.85
CA SER A 64 -10.30 3.28 -6.03
C SER A 64 -11.74 3.52 -5.59
N CYS A 65 -12.14 4.78 -5.55
CA CYS A 65 -13.48 5.16 -5.12
C CYS A 65 -14.54 4.85 -6.19
N VAL A 66 -15.71 4.45 -5.73
CA VAL A 66 -16.91 4.39 -6.57
C VAL A 66 -17.38 5.81 -6.92
N SER A 67 -18.12 5.94 -8.02
CA SER A 67 -18.68 7.22 -8.46
C SER A 67 -19.45 7.92 -7.33
N GLY A 68 -19.24 9.22 -7.16
CA GLY A 68 -19.86 10.02 -6.10
C GLY A 68 -19.09 10.00 -4.76
N TYR A 69 -17.94 9.33 -4.65
CA TYR A 69 -17.09 9.40 -3.46
C TYR A 69 -15.66 9.82 -3.79
N ILE A 70 -15.07 10.60 -2.90
CA ILE A 70 -13.70 11.12 -3.00
C ILE A 70 -13.00 11.03 -1.63
N GLY A 71 -11.72 11.42 -1.63
CA GLY A 71 -10.85 11.35 -0.47
C GLY A 71 -9.94 10.14 -0.51
N THR A 72 -8.91 10.16 0.31
CA THR A 72 -7.88 9.11 0.34
C THR A 72 -8.43 7.73 0.70
N ARG A 73 -9.54 7.71 1.43
CA ARG A 73 -10.25 6.51 1.89
C ARG A 73 -11.67 6.46 1.34
N CYS A 74 -12.01 7.26 0.32
CA CYS A 74 -13.37 7.39 -0.20
C CYS A 74 -14.40 7.81 0.87
N GLU A 75 -13.94 8.55 1.89
CA GLU A 75 -14.71 8.92 3.07
C GLU A 75 -15.73 10.04 2.83
N THR A 76 -15.54 10.82 1.75
CA THR A 76 -16.37 11.98 1.45
C THR A 76 -17.30 11.66 0.29
N GLY A 77 -18.61 11.72 0.54
CA GLY A 77 -19.60 11.66 -0.54
C GLY A 77 -19.72 13.02 -1.22
N MET A 78 -19.46 13.07 -2.51
CA MET A 78 -19.93 14.16 -3.36
C MET A 78 -21.39 13.84 -3.71
N LEU A 79 -22.32 14.46 -2.98
CA LEU A 79 -23.68 14.57 -3.47
C LEU A 79 -23.58 15.25 -4.85
N GLU A 80 -24.33 14.77 -5.84
CA GLU A 80 -24.32 15.26 -7.23
C GLU A 80 -24.82 16.72 -7.39
N PHE A 81 -24.54 17.61 -6.42
CA PHE A 81 -24.93 19.00 -6.40
C PHE A 81 -23.83 19.99 -6.00
N ASP A 82 -22.58 19.56 -5.72
CA ASP A 82 -21.46 20.51 -5.58
C ASP A 82 -20.79 20.79 -6.94
N PHE A 83 -21.43 21.70 -7.67
CA PHE A 83 -21.15 22.19 -9.03
C PHE A 83 -19.78 22.88 -9.26
N THR A 84 -18.73 22.59 -8.49
CA THR A 84 -17.48 23.38 -8.59
C THR A 84 -16.41 22.83 -9.55
N CYS A 85 -16.70 21.82 -10.39
CA CYS A 85 -15.79 21.45 -11.50
C CYS A 85 -16.47 21.02 -12.82
N ILE A 86 -17.69 21.50 -13.12
CA ILE A 86 -18.32 21.36 -14.46
C ILE A 86 -18.75 22.73 -14.99
N THR A 87 -17.81 23.65 -15.17
CA THR A 87 -18.02 24.85 -16.00
C THR A 87 -17.19 24.85 -17.28
N VAL A 88 -16.82 23.68 -17.85
CA VAL A 88 -16.04 23.70 -19.11
C VAL A 88 -16.42 22.75 -20.25
N LYS A 89 -17.34 21.78 -20.13
CA LYS A 89 -17.84 21.06 -21.32
C LYS A 89 -19.32 20.67 -21.21
N SER A 90 -20.18 21.47 -21.86
CA SER A 90 -21.34 20.97 -22.63
C SER A 90 -22.77 20.98 -22.05
N VAL A 91 -23.18 21.91 -21.17
CA VAL A 91 -24.63 22.23 -21.06
C VAL A 91 -24.93 23.72 -20.81
N VAL A 92 -24.26 24.59 -21.56
CA VAL A 92 -24.94 25.79 -22.07
C VAL A 92 -25.44 25.43 -23.46
N SER A 93 -26.64 24.86 -23.54
CA SER A 93 -27.50 24.77 -24.73
C SER A 93 -28.92 24.46 -24.28
#